data_AF-A0A6B3B8Q9-F1
#
_entry.id   AF-A0A6B3B8Q9-F1
#
_cell.length_a   1.000
_cell.length_b   1.000
_cell.length_c   1.000
_cell.angle_alpha   90.00
_cell.angle_beta   90.00
_cell.angle_gamma   90.00
#
_symmetry.space_group_name_H-M   'P 1'
#
loop_
_entity.id
_entity.type
_entity.pdbx_description
1 polymer ?
#
loop_
_entity_poly.entity_id
_entity_poly.type
_entity_poly.pdbx_seq_one_letter_code
_entity_poly.pdbx_strand_id
1 'polypeptide(L)'
;TVLPACRDLPEAATRTAHELAGQGLRVLAVARRPCPAEDPAAALDADLGDLEFAGLIALADVPRDTSRALLTELRRLGIAPVMLTGDHPETARAIALQLGWPEETEVVTGDELVAMGRRDRVRALHGAAVVARVAPEQKLHVVEALQQAGRVVAMAGDGANDAAAIRAADVGVGIETRGSAAARNAADLVVTNGDLSPLVDAVAEGRALWRSVADAVSILIGGNAGEVGFSVLGTLLAGASPLSTRQLLLVNLLTDMFPAMAVAVTPSDDPSTAVHAETGPMGLDVLGAPLLRAIRRRGVTTCLGAVTAYLIGRLTPGTERRATTMALCGVVGAQLVQTLSGRRHSTLVWTTALGSAAVLAALVQTPGVSHFFGCTPLGPVAWSGVAAAIALSALAPRLERLAPVRALYAVASRGAVRLGEYVEQLRHLLHSGVARPVAA
;
A
#
# COMPACT_ATOMS: atom_id res chain seq x y z
N THR A 1 48.22 -20.33 4.93
CA THR A 1 47.22 -20.57 6.01
C THR A 1 47.94 -21.16 7.21
N VAL A 2 47.44 -20.94 8.44
CA VAL A 2 48.18 -21.28 9.68
C VAL A 2 48.26 -22.78 9.96
N LEU A 3 47.17 -23.52 9.76
CA LEU A 3 47.09 -24.96 10.09
C LEU A 3 48.15 -25.81 9.37
N PRO A 4 48.39 -25.66 8.04
CA PRO A 4 49.43 -26.42 7.34
C PRO A 4 50.88 -26.09 7.73
N ALA A 5 51.10 -24.95 8.40
CA ALA A 5 52.43 -24.50 8.82
C ALA A 5 52.80 -24.94 10.26
N CYS A 6 51.94 -25.72 10.91
CA CYS A 6 52.15 -26.21 12.28
C CYS A 6 52.87 -27.56 12.28
N ARG A 7 53.92 -27.71 13.10
CA ARG A 7 54.78 -28.92 13.13
C ARG A 7 54.13 -30.16 13.76
N ASP A 8 53.20 -29.96 14.70
CA ASP A 8 52.52 -31.02 15.47
C ASP A 8 51.00 -30.78 15.51
N LEU A 9 50.39 -30.56 14.34
CA LEU A 9 48.96 -30.26 14.28
C LEU A 9 48.13 -31.46 14.78
N PRO A 10 47.25 -31.29 15.80
CA PRO A 10 46.36 -32.36 16.23
C PRO A 10 45.44 -32.81 15.09
N GLU A 11 45.27 -34.12 14.88
CA GLU A 11 44.42 -34.66 13.80
C GLU A 11 42.97 -34.15 13.87
N ALA A 12 42.48 -33.83 15.07
CA ALA A 12 41.15 -33.28 15.28
C ALA A 12 41.03 -31.78 14.92
N ALA A 13 42.12 -31.00 14.91
CA ALA A 13 42.06 -29.54 14.82
C ALA A 13 41.39 -29.06 13.52
N THR A 14 41.73 -29.66 12.39
CA THR A 14 41.13 -29.32 11.10
C THR A 14 39.64 -29.68 11.05
N ARG A 15 39.27 -30.83 11.62
CA ARG A 15 37.87 -31.27 11.69
C ARG A 15 37.05 -30.37 12.61
N THR A 16 37.54 -30.08 13.80
CA THR A 16 36.89 -29.16 14.75
C THR A 16 36.75 -27.75 14.17
N ALA A 17 37.73 -27.27 13.41
CA ALA A 17 37.61 -25.99 12.71
C ALA A 17 36.46 -26.00 11.68
N HIS A 18 36.29 -27.08 10.92
CA HIS A 18 35.16 -27.23 10.00
C HIS A 18 33.82 -27.38 10.73
N GLU A 19 33.77 -28.12 11.84
CA GLU A 19 32.56 -28.25 12.66
C GLU A 19 32.10 -26.91 13.25
N LEU A 20 33.04 -26.13 13.81
CA LEU A 20 32.76 -24.79 14.33
C LEU A 20 32.34 -23.82 13.21
N ALA A 21 32.97 -23.90 12.05
CA ALA A 21 32.56 -23.12 10.88
C ALA A 21 31.15 -23.50 10.40
N GLY A 22 30.82 -24.79 10.40
CA GLY A 22 29.47 -25.30 10.08
C GLY A 22 28.39 -24.88 11.07
N GLN A 23 28.77 -24.51 12.30
CA GLN A 23 27.88 -23.89 13.29
C GLN A 23 27.69 -22.37 13.06
N GLY A 24 28.32 -21.80 12.02
CA GLY A 24 28.27 -20.37 11.71
C GLY A 24 29.27 -19.52 12.48
N LEU A 25 30.29 -20.13 13.09
CA LEU A 25 31.32 -19.38 13.81
C LEU A 25 32.47 -19.01 12.86
N ARG A 26 32.98 -17.79 12.99
CA ARG A 26 34.21 -17.38 12.32
C ARG A 26 35.39 -17.93 13.12
N VAL A 27 36.08 -18.91 12.55
CA VAL A 27 37.17 -19.63 13.22
C VAL A 27 38.53 -19.05 12.85
N LEU A 28 39.33 -18.72 13.86
CA LEU A 28 40.73 -18.32 13.73
C LEU A 28 41.62 -19.42 14.31
N ALA A 29 42.56 -19.92 13.52
CA ALA A 29 43.61 -20.80 14.01
C ALA A 29 44.76 -19.95 14.54
N VAL A 30 45.13 -20.16 15.81
CA VAL A 30 46.20 -19.45 16.48
C VAL A 30 47.37 -20.40 16.69
N ALA A 31 48.54 -19.97 16.25
CA ALA A 31 49.79 -20.67 16.46
C ALA A 31 50.87 -19.66 16.85
N ARG A 32 51.89 -20.13 17.55
CA ARG A 32 53.01 -19.30 18.01
C ARG A 32 54.33 -19.91 17.59
N ARG A 33 55.35 -19.08 17.42
CA ARG A 33 56.73 -19.51 17.25
C ARG A 33 57.61 -18.60 18.09
N PRO A 34 58.53 -19.12 18.92
CA PRO A 34 59.51 -18.27 19.59
C PRO A 34 60.36 -17.56 18.53
N CYS A 35 60.46 -16.23 18.60
CA CYS A 35 61.29 -15.44 17.70
C CYS A 35 62.72 -15.36 18.26
N PRO A 36 63.72 -15.99 17.62
CA PRO A 36 65.10 -15.93 18.11
C PRO A 36 65.86 -14.69 17.64
N ALA A 37 65.28 -13.89 16.73
CA ALA A 37 65.98 -12.81 16.05
C ALA A 37 66.07 -11.52 16.87
N GLU A 38 67.23 -10.87 16.87
CA GLU A 38 67.41 -9.48 17.36
C GLU A 38 66.67 -8.46 16.48
N ASP A 39 66.27 -8.85 15.26
CA ASP A 39 65.48 -8.05 14.32
C ASP A 39 64.10 -8.68 14.05
N PRO A 40 63.01 -8.14 14.67
CA PRO A 40 61.65 -8.62 14.50
C PRO A 40 61.11 -8.49 13.07
N ALA A 41 61.63 -7.55 12.27
CA ALA A 41 61.11 -7.29 10.92
C ALA A 41 61.46 -8.44 9.97
N ALA A 42 62.70 -8.92 10.02
CA ALA A 42 63.15 -10.06 9.22
C ALA A 42 62.39 -11.36 9.56
N ALA A 43 61.95 -11.51 10.81
CA ALA A 43 61.17 -12.68 11.24
C ALA A 43 59.71 -12.66 10.74
N LEU A 44 59.17 -11.49 10.40
CA LEU A 44 57.82 -11.32 9.85
C LEU A 44 57.78 -11.57 8.34
N ASP A 45 58.87 -11.31 7.63
CA ASP A 45 59.00 -11.54 6.18
C ASP A 45 59.37 -13.00 5.83
N ALA A 46 59.72 -13.82 6.82
CA ALA A 46 60.06 -15.23 6.62
C ALA A 46 58.81 -16.10 6.37
N ASP A 47 58.99 -17.18 5.59
CA ASP A 47 57.91 -18.14 5.32
C ASP A 47 57.31 -18.73 6.61
N LEU A 48 55.99 -18.95 6.56
CA LEU A 48 55.22 -19.57 7.64
C LEU A 48 55.58 -21.06 7.76
N GLY A 49 56.30 -21.43 8.81
CA GLY A 49 56.71 -22.80 9.12
C GLY A 49 57.16 -22.97 10.57
N ASP A 50 57.20 -24.21 11.04
CA ASP A 50 57.55 -24.61 12.42
C ASP A 50 56.74 -23.90 13.51
N LEU A 51 55.45 -23.67 13.26
CA LEU A 51 54.56 -23.07 14.24
C LEU A 51 54.09 -24.11 15.26
N GLU A 52 54.04 -23.71 16.54
CA GLU A 52 53.40 -24.46 17.62
C GLU A 52 51.92 -24.07 17.67
N PHE A 53 51.03 -25.02 17.37
CA PHE A 53 49.60 -24.79 17.40
C PHE A 53 49.13 -24.50 18.84
N ALA A 54 48.51 -23.35 19.04
CA ALA A 54 48.01 -22.93 20.36
C ALA A 54 46.54 -23.26 20.56
N GLY A 55 45.72 -23.16 19.51
CA GLY A 55 44.30 -23.47 19.57
C GLY A 55 43.46 -22.80 18.49
N LEU A 56 42.14 -22.96 18.61
CA LEU A 56 41.14 -22.30 17.77
C LEU A 56 40.40 -21.24 18.60
N ILE A 57 40.16 -20.08 18.01
CA ILE A 57 39.22 -19.07 18.54
C ILE A 57 38.02 -19.05 17.61
N ALA A 58 36.83 -19.25 18.16
CA ALA A 58 35.58 -19.16 17.41
C ALA A 58 34.84 -17.87 17.80
N LEU A 59 34.54 -17.04 16.81
CA LEU A 59 33.81 -15.78 16.97
C LEU A 59 32.40 -15.98 16.41
N ALA A 60 31.38 -15.74 17.23
CA ALA A 60 30.00 -15.77 16.79
C ALA A 60 29.56 -14.36 16.40
N ASP A 61 28.92 -14.21 15.24
CA ASP A 61 28.05 -13.06 14.99
C ASP A 61 26.67 -13.44 15.51
N VAL A 62 26.25 -12.80 16.61
CA VAL A 62 25.03 -13.19 17.33
C VAL A 62 23.87 -12.35 16.80
N PRO A 63 22.85 -12.96 16.20
CA PRO A 63 21.67 -12.21 15.77
C PRO A 63 21.01 -11.52 16.97
N ARG A 64 20.33 -10.39 16.73
CA ARG A 64 19.59 -9.71 17.77
C ARG A 64 18.42 -10.58 18.25
N ASP A 65 18.10 -10.50 19.53
CA ASP A 65 16.99 -11.25 20.13
C ASP A 65 15.64 -10.99 19.41
N THR A 66 15.47 -9.80 18.84
CA THR A 66 14.26 -9.41 18.09
C THR A 66 14.20 -9.96 16.67
N SER A 67 15.32 -10.40 16.08
CA SER A 67 15.39 -10.76 14.65
C SER A 67 14.49 -11.94 14.29
N ARG A 68 14.44 -12.99 15.13
CA ARG A 68 13.59 -14.16 14.88
C ARG A 68 12.10 -13.81 14.91
N ALA A 69 11.69 -12.98 15.87
CA ALA A 69 10.30 -12.55 16.00
C ALA A 69 9.89 -11.68 14.80
N LEU A 70 10.74 -10.72 14.41
CA LEU A 70 10.53 -9.89 13.22
C LEU A 70 10.30 -10.71 11.96
N LEU A 71 11.18 -11.68 11.67
CA LEU A 71 11.07 -12.50 10.46
C LEU A 71 9.82 -13.38 10.45
N THR A 72 9.39 -13.84 11.63
CA THR A 72 8.14 -14.58 11.79
C THR A 72 6.95 -13.70 11.44
N GLU A 73 6.90 -12.47 11.96
CA GLU A 73 5.82 -11.52 11.67
C GLU A 73 5.82 -11.07 10.20
N LEU A 74 6.99 -10.79 9.60
CA LEU A 74 7.08 -10.46 8.18
C LEU A 74 6.50 -11.58 7.31
N ARG A 75 6.82 -12.85 7.61
CA ARG A 75 6.24 -14.00 6.90
C ARG A 75 4.74 -14.14 7.13
N ARG A 76 4.26 -13.91 8.36
CA ARG A 76 2.82 -13.90 8.68
C ARG A 76 2.08 -12.86 7.84
N LEU A 77 2.69 -11.69 7.62
CA LEU A 77 2.17 -10.64 6.74
C LEU A 77 2.32 -10.95 5.24
N GLY A 78 2.89 -12.09 4.87
CA GLY A 78 3.12 -12.48 3.47
C GLY A 78 4.33 -11.81 2.80
N ILE A 79 5.23 -11.22 3.59
CA ILE A 79 6.49 -10.64 3.11
C ILE A 79 7.56 -11.73 3.19
N ALA A 80 8.24 -11.99 2.06
CA ALA A 80 9.32 -12.96 1.98
C ALA A 80 10.66 -12.28 2.30
N PRO A 81 11.30 -12.56 3.46
CA PRO A 81 12.58 -11.96 3.79
C PRO A 81 13.71 -12.68 3.04
N VAL A 82 14.64 -11.91 2.46
CA VAL A 82 15.84 -12.40 1.78
C VAL A 82 17.07 -11.83 2.50
N MET A 83 17.98 -12.69 2.94
CA MET A 83 19.23 -12.30 3.59
C MET A 83 20.30 -12.04 2.52
N LEU A 84 20.96 -10.88 2.57
CA LEU A 84 22.12 -10.56 1.74
C LEU A 84 23.34 -10.37 2.64
N THR A 85 24.35 -11.24 2.51
CA THR A 85 25.58 -11.16 3.33
C THR A 85 26.85 -11.35 2.50
N GLY A 86 27.94 -10.73 2.96
CA GLY A 86 29.30 -10.95 2.44
C GLY A 86 29.97 -12.20 3.02
N ASP A 87 29.33 -12.87 3.98
CA ASP A 87 29.88 -14.04 4.66
C ASP A 87 29.93 -15.29 3.77
N HIS A 88 30.61 -16.31 4.29
CA HIS A 88 30.68 -17.62 3.66
C HIS A 88 29.30 -18.30 3.61
N PRO A 89 28.95 -19.07 2.56
CA PRO A 89 27.65 -19.71 2.42
C PRO A 89 27.23 -20.58 3.62
N GLU A 90 28.14 -21.40 4.15
CA GLU A 90 27.90 -22.23 5.33
C GLU A 90 27.50 -21.40 6.57
N THR A 91 28.19 -20.28 6.79
CA THR A 91 27.90 -19.37 7.91
C THR A 91 26.56 -18.69 7.74
N ALA A 92 26.29 -18.17 6.54
CA ALA A 92 25.02 -17.53 6.21
C ALA A 92 23.84 -18.51 6.38
N ARG A 93 24.01 -19.77 5.96
CA ARG A 93 23.03 -20.84 6.15
C ARG A 93 22.77 -21.10 7.62
N ALA A 94 23.82 -21.29 8.42
CA ALA A 94 23.69 -21.54 9.86
C ALA A 94 22.91 -20.43 10.57
N ILE A 95 23.23 -19.16 10.28
CA ILE A 95 22.52 -18.00 10.84
C ILE A 95 21.07 -17.94 10.36
N ALA A 96 20.79 -18.22 9.09
CA ALA A 96 19.43 -18.26 8.57
C ALA A 96 18.58 -19.33 9.29
N LEU A 97 19.10 -20.54 9.52
CA LEU A 97 18.40 -21.58 10.28
C LEU A 97 18.15 -21.15 11.73
N GLN A 98 19.13 -20.51 12.38
CA GLN A 98 18.98 -19.95 13.72
C GLN A 98 17.94 -18.82 13.80
N LEU A 99 17.70 -18.12 12.69
CA LEU A 99 16.68 -17.08 12.58
C LEU A 99 15.31 -17.63 12.14
N GLY A 100 15.21 -18.94 11.90
CA GLY A 100 13.95 -19.62 11.60
C GLY A 100 13.62 -19.70 10.11
N TRP A 101 14.61 -19.69 9.23
CA TRP A 101 14.43 -20.18 7.86
C TRP A 101 14.36 -21.72 7.82
N PRO A 102 13.61 -22.32 6.86
CA PRO A 102 13.53 -23.78 6.70
C PRO A 102 14.88 -24.43 6.39
N GLU A 103 15.03 -25.72 6.69
CA GLU A 103 16.27 -26.47 6.38
C GLU A 103 16.55 -26.57 4.89
N GLU A 104 15.49 -26.59 4.07
CA GLU A 104 15.54 -26.65 2.61
C GLU A 104 15.87 -25.30 1.97
N THR A 105 16.18 -24.27 2.77
CA THR A 105 16.54 -22.94 2.27
C THR A 105 17.76 -23.02 1.36
N GLU A 106 17.55 -22.63 0.10
CA GLU A 106 18.60 -22.54 -0.89
C GLU A 106 19.49 -21.32 -0.60
N VAL A 107 20.80 -21.55 -0.62
CA VAL A 107 21.82 -20.51 -0.48
C VAL A 107 22.51 -20.38 -1.83
N VAL A 108 22.50 -19.16 -2.38
CA VAL A 108 23.15 -18.84 -3.65
C VAL A 108 24.25 -17.82 -3.38
N THR A 109 25.36 -17.89 -4.11
CA THR A 109 26.42 -16.90 -4.02
C THR A 109 26.19 -15.71 -4.95
N GLY A 110 26.77 -14.55 -4.61
CA GLY A 110 26.74 -13.37 -5.48
C GLY A 110 27.27 -13.66 -6.89
N ASP A 111 28.35 -14.44 -7.01
CA ASP A 111 28.96 -14.80 -8.29
C ASP A 111 28.08 -15.74 -9.12
N GLU A 112 27.43 -16.72 -8.49
CA GLU A 112 26.45 -17.59 -9.14
C GLU A 112 25.27 -16.78 -9.69
N LEU A 113 24.72 -15.84 -8.92
CA LEU A 113 23.64 -14.98 -9.39
C LEU A 113 24.06 -14.14 -10.60
N VAL A 114 25.28 -13.59 -10.59
CA VAL A 114 25.80 -12.80 -11.71
C VAL A 114 26.00 -13.65 -12.95
N ALA A 115 26.49 -14.89 -12.79
CA ALA A 115 26.66 -15.84 -13.88
C ALA A 115 25.33 -16.34 -14.48
N MET A 116 24.24 -16.33 -13.70
CA MET A 116 22.91 -16.72 -14.17
C MET A 116 22.33 -15.71 -15.17
N GLY A 117 21.68 -16.24 -16.20
CA GLY A 117 20.81 -15.48 -17.07
C GLY A 117 19.62 -14.89 -16.32
N ARG A 118 19.05 -13.80 -16.84
CA ARG A 118 18.01 -13.00 -16.16
C ARG A 118 16.82 -13.83 -15.64
N ARG A 119 16.34 -14.80 -16.42
CA ARG A 119 15.20 -15.66 -16.03
C ARG A 119 15.55 -16.63 -14.90
N ASP A 120 16.74 -17.22 -14.96
CA ASP A 120 17.19 -18.19 -13.97
C ASP A 120 17.52 -17.50 -12.65
N ARG A 121 18.06 -16.27 -12.71
CA ARG A 121 18.28 -15.42 -11.54
C ARG A 121 16.98 -15.12 -10.80
N VAL A 122 15.92 -14.74 -11.51
CA VAL A 122 14.60 -14.50 -10.92
C VAL A 122 14.04 -15.78 -10.28
N ARG A 123 14.21 -16.93 -10.94
CA ARG A 123 13.75 -18.22 -10.40
C ARG A 123 14.52 -18.62 -9.15
N ALA A 124 15.84 -18.45 -9.16
CA ALA A 124 16.69 -18.67 -8.01
C ALA A 124 16.26 -17.75 -6.85
N LEU A 125 16.09 -16.45 -7.08
CA LEU A 125 15.65 -15.50 -6.06
C LEU A 125 14.20 -15.71 -5.56
N HIS A 126 13.37 -16.47 -6.29
CA HIS A 126 12.03 -16.83 -5.83
C HIS A 126 12.06 -17.96 -4.78
N GLY A 127 13.08 -18.82 -4.80
CA GLY A 127 13.28 -19.92 -3.84
C GLY A 127 14.41 -19.68 -2.84
N ALA A 128 15.40 -18.86 -3.19
CA ALA A 128 16.55 -18.53 -2.38
C ALA A 128 16.17 -17.48 -1.35
N ALA A 129 16.39 -17.83 -0.09
CA ALA A 129 16.15 -16.95 1.03
C ALA A 129 17.45 -16.32 1.56
N VAL A 130 18.60 -16.78 1.06
CA VAL A 130 19.93 -16.31 1.45
C VAL A 130 20.81 -16.16 0.22
N VAL A 131 21.43 -15.00 0.10
CA VAL A 131 22.52 -14.74 -0.86
C VAL A 131 23.79 -14.42 -0.09
N ALA A 132 24.80 -15.27 -0.25
CA ALA A 132 26.09 -15.18 0.45
C ALA A 132 27.20 -14.66 -0.47
N ARG A 133 28.35 -14.28 0.10
CA ARG A 133 29.51 -13.72 -0.63
C ARG A 133 29.13 -12.57 -1.58
N VAL A 134 28.20 -11.70 -1.15
CA VAL A 134 27.68 -10.62 -2.00
C VAL A 134 28.57 -9.38 -1.91
N ALA A 135 29.12 -8.96 -3.05
CA ALA A 135 29.80 -7.67 -3.19
C ALA A 135 28.79 -6.50 -3.15
N PRO A 136 29.19 -5.27 -2.75
CA PRO A 136 28.30 -4.11 -2.69
C PRO A 136 27.51 -3.88 -3.99
N GLU A 137 28.16 -4.00 -5.15
CA GLU A 137 27.55 -3.80 -6.47
C GLU A 137 26.55 -4.92 -6.81
N GLN A 138 26.77 -6.13 -6.29
CA GLN A 138 25.88 -7.27 -6.50
C GLN A 138 24.58 -7.15 -5.70
N LYS A 139 24.57 -6.42 -4.57
CA LYS A 139 23.33 -6.16 -3.80
C LYS A 139 22.30 -5.41 -4.65
N LEU A 140 22.75 -4.43 -5.42
CA LEU A 140 21.90 -3.69 -6.37
C LEU A 140 21.28 -4.63 -7.40
N HIS A 141 22.07 -5.53 -8.00
CA HIS A 141 21.56 -6.48 -8.99
C HIS A 141 20.49 -7.42 -8.42
N VAL A 142 20.55 -7.77 -7.12
CA VAL A 142 19.52 -8.58 -6.47
C VAL A 142 18.21 -7.80 -6.36
N VAL A 143 18.28 -6.55 -5.91
CA VAL A 143 17.10 -5.66 -5.81
C VAL A 143 16.44 -5.50 -7.17
N GLU A 144 17.23 -5.18 -8.22
CA GLU A 144 16.72 -5.03 -9.58
C GLU A 144 16.10 -6.32 -10.13
N ALA A 145 16.71 -7.48 -9.85
CA ALA A 145 16.18 -8.76 -10.31
C ALA A 145 14.82 -9.08 -9.65
N LEU A 146 14.66 -8.80 -8.36
CA LEU A 146 13.39 -8.96 -7.64
C LEU A 146 12.31 -7.99 -8.17
N GLN A 147 12.67 -6.73 -8.42
CA GLN A 147 11.77 -5.75 -9.03
C GLN A 147 11.32 -6.17 -10.43
N GLN A 148 12.25 -6.66 -11.25
CA GLN A 148 11.96 -7.17 -12.60
C GLN A 148 11.07 -8.42 -12.59
N ALA A 149 11.03 -9.15 -11.47
CA ALA A 149 10.10 -10.25 -11.23
C ALA A 149 8.69 -9.76 -10.84
N GLY A 150 8.44 -8.45 -10.84
CA GLY A 150 7.18 -7.83 -10.44
C GLY A 150 6.96 -7.79 -8.94
N ARG A 151 8.02 -7.92 -8.13
CA ARG A 151 7.95 -7.79 -6.67
C ARG A 151 8.18 -6.33 -6.27
N VAL A 152 7.50 -5.90 -5.22
CA VAL A 152 7.84 -4.66 -4.51
C VAL A 152 8.90 -5.02 -3.46
N VAL A 153 10.04 -4.34 -3.50
CA VAL A 153 11.24 -4.66 -2.72
C VAL A 153 11.53 -3.55 -1.73
N ALA A 154 11.63 -3.93 -0.45
CA ALA A 154 12.22 -3.08 0.58
C ALA A 154 13.63 -3.58 0.90
N MET A 155 14.62 -2.68 0.93
CA MET A 155 16.02 -3.00 1.24
C MET A 155 16.42 -2.31 2.54
N ALA A 156 16.86 -3.09 3.54
CA ALA A 156 17.37 -2.56 4.81
C ALA A 156 18.88 -2.75 4.90
N GLY A 157 19.60 -1.70 5.30
CA GLY A 157 21.05 -1.74 5.50
C GLY A 157 21.56 -0.60 6.37
N ASP A 158 22.80 -0.73 6.84
CA ASP A 158 23.43 0.19 7.79
C ASP A 158 24.73 0.82 7.26
N GLY A 159 25.26 0.32 6.15
CA GLY A 159 26.57 0.71 5.63
C GLY A 159 26.54 1.51 4.33
N ALA A 160 27.67 2.13 4.00
CA ALA A 160 27.90 2.73 2.68
C ALA A 160 27.81 1.70 1.55
N ASN A 161 28.12 0.43 1.85
CA ASN A 161 28.03 -0.69 0.92
C ASN A 161 26.59 -1.01 0.50
N ASP A 162 25.59 -0.60 1.28
CA ASP A 162 24.18 -0.83 1.00
C ASP A 162 23.52 0.35 0.29
N ALA A 163 24.17 1.53 0.28
CA ALA A 163 23.55 2.79 -0.14
C ALA A 163 22.97 2.72 -1.57
N ALA A 164 23.67 2.08 -2.50
CA ALA A 164 23.19 1.92 -3.88
C ALA A 164 21.93 1.03 -3.95
N ALA A 165 21.92 -0.10 -3.21
CA ALA A 165 20.79 -1.02 -3.17
C ALA A 165 19.59 -0.42 -2.42
N ILE A 166 19.83 0.31 -1.32
CA ILE A 166 18.82 1.06 -0.57
C ILE A 166 18.14 2.07 -1.49
N ARG A 167 18.92 2.85 -2.24
CA ARG A 167 18.42 3.90 -3.13
C ARG A 167 17.61 3.36 -4.31
N ALA A 168 17.91 2.13 -4.77
CA ALA A 168 17.27 1.51 -5.92
C ALA A 168 16.01 0.72 -5.57
N ALA A 169 15.86 0.31 -4.30
CA ALA A 169 14.69 -0.39 -3.82
C ALA A 169 13.42 0.48 -3.95
N ASP A 170 12.26 -0.15 -3.99
CA ASP A 170 10.98 0.59 -4.00
C ASP A 170 10.76 1.31 -2.67
N VAL A 171 11.32 0.76 -1.59
CA VAL A 171 11.42 1.41 -0.28
C VAL A 171 12.81 1.13 0.32
N GLY A 172 13.65 2.15 0.39
CA GLY A 172 14.95 2.09 1.05
C GLY A 172 14.84 2.31 2.57
N VAL A 173 15.42 1.42 3.37
CA VAL A 173 15.46 1.51 4.83
C VAL A 173 16.90 1.64 5.32
N GLY A 174 17.21 2.77 5.95
CA GLY A 174 18.52 3.05 6.53
C GLY A 174 18.50 2.83 8.04
N ILE A 175 19.47 2.07 8.56
CA ILE A 175 19.58 1.83 10.01
C ILE A 175 20.56 2.84 10.62
N GLU A 176 20.16 3.49 11.70
CA GLU A 176 21.03 4.42 12.43
C GLU A 176 22.07 3.65 13.26
N THR A 177 23.32 3.72 12.81
CA THR A 177 24.50 3.21 13.50
C THR A 177 25.69 4.15 13.27
N ARG A 178 26.81 3.91 13.96
CA ARG A 178 28.02 4.72 13.79
C ARG A 178 28.61 4.47 12.40
N GLY A 179 28.67 5.52 11.57
CA GLY A 179 29.14 5.41 10.18
C GLY A 179 28.04 5.20 9.13
N SER A 180 26.76 5.17 9.52
CA SER A 180 25.65 4.90 8.60
C SER A 180 25.14 6.11 7.79
N ALA A 181 25.91 7.21 7.73
CA ALA A 181 25.48 8.44 7.06
C ALA A 181 25.10 8.21 5.59
N ALA A 182 25.85 7.37 4.88
CA ALA A 182 25.55 7.00 3.49
C ALA A 182 24.21 6.24 3.36
N ALA A 183 23.95 5.27 4.24
CA ALA A 183 22.69 4.52 4.25
C ALA A 183 21.50 5.43 4.59
N ARG A 184 21.63 6.29 5.62
CA ARG A 184 20.56 7.24 6.00
C ARG A 184 20.24 8.25 4.91
N ASN A 185 21.24 8.75 4.20
CA ASN A 185 21.05 9.70 3.10
C ASN A 185 20.46 9.04 1.84
N ALA A 186 20.60 7.74 1.70
CA ALA A 186 20.07 6.97 0.58
C ALA A 186 18.63 6.47 0.82
N ALA A 187 18.19 6.37 2.08
CA ALA A 187 16.95 5.74 2.47
C ALA A 187 15.73 6.67 2.45
N ASP A 188 14.55 6.09 2.21
CA ASP A 188 13.25 6.74 2.34
C ASP A 188 12.78 6.73 3.80
N LEU A 189 13.14 5.69 4.55
CA LEU A 189 12.82 5.50 5.96
C LEU A 189 14.10 5.28 6.76
N VAL A 190 14.21 5.93 7.92
CA VAL A 190 15.35 5.78 8.83
C VAL A 190 14.89 5.18 10.17
N VAL A 191 15.52 4.07 10.56
CA VAL A 191 15.30 3.40 11.84
C VAL A 191 16.34 3.90 12.84
N THR A 192 15.89 4.65 13.85
CA THR A 192 16.78 5.41 14.75
C THR A 192 17.37 4.60 15.91
N ASN A 193 16.74 3.50 16.29
CA ASN A 193 17.13 2.68 17.44
C ASN A 193 17.87 1.38 17.06
N GLY A 194 18.16 1.18 15.78
CA GLY A 194 18.82 -0.04 15.28
C GLY A 194 17.97 -1.31 15.35
N ASP A 195 16.70 -1.22 15.75
CA ASP A 195 15.76 -2.34 15.80
C ASP A 195 14.75 -2.24 14.66
N LEU A 196 14.66 -3.30 13.85
CA LEU A 196 13.80 -3.35 12.67
C LEU A 196 12.36 -3.75 13.00
N SER A 197 12.06 -4.12 14.25
CA SER A 197 10.70 -4.47 14.70
C SER A 197 9.61 -3.44 14.32
N PRO A 198 9.84 -2.11 14.40
CA PRO A 198 8.85 -1.11 14.00
C PRO A 198 8.46 -1.15 12.51
N LEU A 199 9.23 -1.82 11.65
CA LEU A 199 8.85 -2.00 10.25
C LEU A 199 7.60 -2.87 10.10
N VAL A 200 7.34 -3.80 11.04
CA VAL A 200 6.11 -4.60 11.05
C VAL A 200 4.90 -3.69 11.21
N ASP A 201 4.96 -2.79 12.19
CA ASP A 201 3.92 -1.80 12.44
C ASP A 201 3.77 -0.83 11.27
N ALA A 202 4.89 -0.37 10.69
CA ALA A 202 4.88 0.51 9.52
C ALA A 202 4.21 -0.14 8.30
N VAL A 203 4.42 -1.45 8.07
CA VAL A 203 3.73 -2.20 7.02
C VAL A 203 2.24 -2.29 7.31
N ALA A 204 1.85 -2.61 8.55
CA ALA A 204 0.45 -2.70 8.94
C ALA A 204 -0.27 -1.35 8.76
N GLU A 205 0.35 -0.26 9.20
CA GLU A 205 -0.15 1.11 9.06
C GLU A 205 -0.21 1.53 7.58
N GLY A 206 0.81 1.22 6.78
CA GLY A 206 0.81 1.49 5.34
C GLY A 206 -0.36 0.79 4.62
N ARG A 207 -0.65 -0.47 5.00
CA ARG A 207 -1.80 -1.23 4.48
C ARG A 207 -3.14 -0.60 4.85
N ALA A 208 -3.24 -0.14 6.09
CA ALA A 208 -4.39 0.58 6.63
C ALA A 208 -4.65 1.89 5.85
N LEU A 209 -3.63 2.73 5.74
CA LEU A 209 -3.70 4.01 5.02
C LEU A 209 -4.10 3.82 3.56
N TRP A 210 -3.53 2.82 2.87
CA TRP A 210 -3.86 2.55 1.46
C TRP A 210 -5.34 2.24 1.24
N ARG A 211 -5.96 1.46 2.14
CA ARG A 211 -7.41 1.18 2.08
C ARG A 211 -8.23 2.43 2.37
N SER A 212 -7.85 3.22 3.36
CA SER A 212 -8.53 4.49 3.67
C SER A 212 -8.48 5.47 2.50
N VAL A 213 -7.36 5.52 1.76
CA VAL A 213 -7.26 6.32 0.53
C VAL A 213 -8.18 5.77 -0.57
N ALA A 214 -8.19 4.46 -0.81
CA ALA A 214 -9.07 3.85 -1.82
C ALA A 214 -10.57 4.06 -1.50
N ASP A 215 -10.94 4.02 -0.21
CA ASP A 215 -12.28 4.35 0.26
C ASP A 215 -12.61 5.82 0.00
N ALA A 216 -11.70 6.74 0.36
CA ALA A 216 -11.89 8.17 0.13
C ALA A 216 -12.04 8.49 -1.38
N VAL A 217 -11.23 7.87 -2.24
CA VAL A 217 -11.34 7.99 -3.70
C VAL A 217 -12.69 7.46 -4.19
N SER A 218 -13.15 6.31 -3.67
CA SER A 218 -14.48 5.78 -3.99
C SER A 218 -15.59 6.73 -3.60
N ILE A 219 -15.44 7.43 -2.47
CA ILE A 219 -16.40 8.41 -1.96
C ILE A 219 -16.51 9.60 -2.90
N LEU A 220 -15.37 10.22 -3.22
CA LEU A 220 -15.29 11.43 -4.03
C LEU A 220 -15.73 11.17 -5.48
N ILE A 221 -15.13 10.17 -6.14
CA ILE A 221 -15.45 9.87 -7.54
C ILE A 221 -16.86 9.28 -7.65
N GLY A 222 -17.26 8.40 -6.73
CA GLY A 222 -18.58 7.80 -6.73
C GLY A 222 -19.70 8.83 -6.50
N GLY A 223 -19.53 9.76 -5.56
CA GLY A 223 -20.48 10.83 -5.30
C GLY A 223 -20.69 11.72 -6.53
N ASN A 224 -19.60 12.19 -7.12
CA ASN A 224 -19.60 13.04 -8.32
C ASN A 224 -20.21 12.33 -9.53
N ALA A 225 -19.90 11.05 -9.73
CA ALA A 225 -20.52 10.26 -10.79
C ALA A 225 -22.04 10.16 -10.63
N GLY A 226 -22.54 10.05 -9.40
CA GLY A 226 -23.98 10.03 -9.10
C GLY A 226 -24.66 11.37 -9.35
N GLU A 227 -24.01 12.48 -9.01
CA GLU A 227 -24.49 13.84 -9.26
C GLU A 227 -24.56 14.15 -10.77
N VAL A 228 -23.51 13.81 -11.51
CA VAL A 228 -23.50 13.92 -12.98
C VAL A 228 -24.60 13.05 -13.59
N GLY A 229 -24.72 11.80 -13.14
CA GLY A 229 -25.79 10.90 -13.59
C GLY A 229 -27.19 11.47 -13.36
N PHE A 230 -27.43 12.03 -12.17
CA PHE A 230 -28.68 12.72 -11.86
C PHE A 230 -28.90 13.95 -12.75
N SER A 231 -27.88 14.76 -12.97
CA SER A 231 -27.97 15.98 -13.76
C SER A 231 -28.33 15.66 -15.22
N VAL A 232 -27.71 14.63 -15.79
CA VAL A 232 -28.01 14.13 -17.14
C VAL A 232 -29.42 13.57 -17.23
N LEU A 233 -29.78 12.62 -16.36
CA LEU A 233 -31.12 12.01 -16.34
C LEU A 233 -32.22 13.04 -16.11
N GLY A 234 -31.99 13.95 -15.17
CA GLY A 234 -32.90 15.03 -14.84
C GLY A 234 -33.09 15.99 -16.01
N THR A 235 -32.01 16.34 -16.72
CA THR A 235 -32.11 17.18 -17.93
C THR A 235 -32.91 16.50 -19.03
N LEU A 236 -32.71 15.20 -19.24
CA LEU A 236 -33.49 14.42 -20.23
C LEU A 236 -34.99 14.37 -19.87
N LEU A 237 -35.33 14.29 -18.58
CA LEU A 237 -36.72 14.20 -18.12
C LEU A 237 -37.42 15.57 -18.00
N ALA A 238 -36.68 16.62 -17.63
CA ALA A 238 -37.24 17.93 -17.32
C ALA A 238 -36.98 18.99 -18.41
N GLY A 239 -36.10 18.72 -19.38
CA GLY A 239 -35.68 19.67 -20.41
C GLY A 239 -34.61 20.67 -19.95
N ALA A 240 -34.31 20.73 -18.64
CA ALA A 240 -33.27 21.56 -18.05
C ALA A 240 -32.64 20.85 -16.84
N SER A 241 -31.41 21.25 -16.47
CA SER A 241 -30.72 20.67 -15.31
C SER A 241 -31.50 20.91 -14.01
N PRO A 242 -31.82 19.86 -13.23
CA PRO A 242 -32.51 20.02 -11.95
C PRO A 242 -31.69 20.76 -10.90
N LEU A 243 -30.35 20.74 -10.99
CA LEU A 243 -29.49 21.45 -10.05
C LEU A 243 -28.80 22.61 -10.74
N SER A 244 -28.83 23.76 -10.07
CA SER A 244 -28.04 24.92 -10.46
C SER A 244 -26.58 24.78 -10.05
N THR A 245 -25.67 25.51 -10.69
CA THR A 245 -24.23 25.52 -10.35
C THR A 245 -23.99 25.82 -8.87
N ARG A 246 -24.75 26.74 -8.26
CA ARG A 246 -24.65 27.05 -6.83
C ARG A 246 -25.02 25.86 -5.94
N GLN A 247 -26.00 25.06 -6.35
CA GLN A 247 -26.41 23.87 -5.61
C GLN A 247 -25.38 22.75 -5.75
N LEU A 248 -24.80 22.57 -6.94
CA LEU A 248 -23.69 21.61 -7.15
C LEU A 248 -22.48 21.95 -6.27
N LEU A 249 -22.09 23.24 -6.20
CA LEU A 249 -21.03 23.68 -5.30
C LEU A 249 -21.36 23.41 -3.83
N LEU A 250 -22.64 23.53 -3.44
CA LEU A 250 -23.08 23.24 -2.09
C LEU A 250 -23.03 21.75 -1.76
N VAL A 251 -23.34 20.87 -2.74
CA VAL A 251 -23.14 19.42 -2.59
C VAL A 251 -21.68 19.16 -2.24
N ASN A 252 -20.75 19.56 -3.12
CA ASN A 252 -19.32 19.29 -2.96
C ASN A 252 -18.77 19.83 -1.64
N LEU A 253 -19.17 21.05 -1.24
CA LEU A 253 -18.72 21.64 0.02
C LEU A 253 -19.15 20.80 1.24
N LEU A 254 -20.39 20.29 1.24
CA LEU A 254 -20.97 19.61 2.40
C LEU A 254 -20.60 18.13 2.46
N THR A 255 -20.28 17.51 1.32
CA THR A 255 -20.04 16.06 1.24
C THR A 255 -18.56 15.70 1.09
N ASP A 256 -17.79 16.52 0.38
CA ASP A 256 -16.44 16.14 -0.07
C ASP A 256 -15.33 16.73 0.80
N MET A 257 -15.65 17.70 1.66
CA MET A 257 -14.65 18.34 2.52
C MET A 257 -14.49 17.58 3.85
N PHE A 258 -15.35 17.87 4.84
CA PHE A 258 -15.19 17.30 6.18
C PHE A 258 -15.47 15.79 6.26
N PRO A 259 -16.55 15.24 5.65
CA PRO A 259 -16.82 13.81 5.76
C PRO A 259 -15.78 12.94 5.05
N ALA A 260 -15.31 13.34 3.86
CA ALA A 260 -14.28 12.58 3.13
C ALA A 260 -12.92 12.63 3.85
N MET A 261 -12.52 13.80 4.36
CA MET A 261 -11.32 13.93 5.19
C MET A 261 -11.41 13.07 6.45
N ALA A 262 -12.57 13.07 7.13
CA ALA A 262 -12.79 12.22 8.30
C ALA A 262 -12.63 10.73 7.98
N VAL A 263 -13.07 10.27 6.81
CA VAL A 263 -12.85 8.89 6.37
C VAL A 263 -11.36 8.60 6.12
N ALA A 264 -10.64 9.53 5.48
CA ALA A 264 -9.22 9.35 5.17
C ALA A 264 -8.34 9.24 6.43
N VAL A 265 -8.67 9.99 7.49
CA VAL A 265 -7.89 9.99 8.75
C VAL A 265 -8.43 9.02 9.81
N THR A 266 -9.56 8.35 9.55
CA THR A 266 -10.10 7.38 10.50
C THR A 266 -9.18 6.15 10.56
N PRO A 267 -8.65 5.79 11.76
CA PRO A 267 -7.78 4.63 11.94
C PRO A 267 -8.43 3.31 11.50
N SER A 268 -7.61 2.34 11.13
CA SER A 268 -8.06 1.04 10.60
C SER A 268 -8.38 -0.02 11.66
N ASP A 269 -8.42 0.38 12.94
CA ASP A 269 -8.83 -0.46 14.07
C ASP A 269 -10.33 -0.82 14.05
N ASP A 270 -11.07 -0.40 13.02
CA ASP A 270 -12.40 -0.92 12.76
C ASP A 270 -12.29 -2.44 12.47
N PRO A 271 -12.97 -3.31 13.22
CA PRO A 271 -12.94 -4.76 12.99
C PRO A 271 -13.38 -5.17 11.58
N SER A 272 -14.03 -4.27 10.83
CA SER A 272 -14.35 -4.47 9.40
C SER A 272 -13.14 -4.36 8.47
N THR A 273 -12.07 -3.66 8.85
CA THR A 273 -10.81 -3.51 8.10
C THR A 273 -9.67 -4.38 8.62
N ALA A 274 -9.66 -4.70 9.92
CA ALA A 274 -8.59 -5.45 10.58
C ALA A 274 -8.43 -6.90 10.06
N VAL A 275 -9.52 -7.64 9.85
CA VAL A 275 -9.48 -9.07 9.45
C VAL A 275 -8.96 -9.28 8.02
N HIS A 276 -9.10 -8.27 7.15
CA HIS A 276 -8.55 -8.30 5.78
C HIS A 276 -7.19 -7.62 5.67
N ALA A 277 -6.69 -7.03 6.76
CA ALA A 277 -5.40 -6.33 6.78
C ALA A 277 -4.19 -7.28 6.80
N GLU A 278 -4.40 -8.45 7.38
CA GLU A 278 -3.29 -9.29 7.84
C GLU A 278 -2.69 -10.19 6.75
N THR A 279 -3.43 -10.58 5.70
CA THR A 279 -3.04 -11.77 4.90
C THR A 279 -3.11 -11.65 3.38
N GLY A 280 -3.60 -10.54 2.81
CA GLY A 280 -3.69 -10.37 1.35
C GLY A 280 -2.47 -9.66 0.74
N PRO A 281 -1.94 -10.07 -0.43
CA PRO A 281 -0.97 -9.26 -1.15
C PRO A 281 -1.57 -7.89 -1.45
N MET A 282 -0.89 -6.81 -1.07
CA MET A 282 -1.26 -5.45 -1.49
C MET A 282 -0.88 -5.25 -2.95
N GLY A 283 -1.70 -5.80 -3.84
CA GLY A 283 -1.64 -5.52 -5.26
C GLY A 283 -2.40 -4.26 -5.64
N LEU A 284 -2.18 -3.80 -6.87
CA LEU A 284 -3.00 -2.81 -7.58
C LEU A 284 -4.48 -3.20 -7.65
N ASP A 285 -4.84 -4.45 -7.29
CA ASP A 285 -6.20 -4.96 -7.22
C ASP A 285 -7.12 -4.12 -6.36
N VAL A 286 -6.62 -3.42 -5.33
CA VAL A 286 -7.44 -2.48 -4.54
C VAL A 286 -7.98 -1.35 -5.41
N LEU A 287 -7.19 -0.83 -6.36
CA LEU A 287 -7.57 0.23 -7.31
C LEU A 287 -8.20 -0.31 -8.60
N GLY A 288 -8.23 -1.63 -8.80
CA GLY A 288 -8.76 -2.27 -9.98
C GLY A 288 -10.29 -2.41 -9.98
N ALA A 289 -10.77 -3.61 -10.32
CA ALA A 289 -12.20 -3.90 -10.37
C ALA A 289 -12.98 -3.65 -9.05
N PRO A 290 -12.42 -3.88 -7.84
CA PRO A 290 -13.06 -3.54 -6.57
C PRO A 290 -13.37 -2.04 -6.42
N LEU A 291 -12.39 -1.16 -6.64
CA LEU A 291 -12.59 0.29 -6.60
C LEU A 291 -13.66 0.73 -7.61
N LEU A 292 -13.54 0.29 -8.85
CA LEU A 292 -14.50 0.65 -9.89
C LEU A 292 -15.93 0.19 -9.54
N ARG A 293 -16.06 -1.00 -8.94
CA ARG A 293 -17.35 -1.51 -8.46
C ARG A 293 -17.88 -0.66 -7.31
N ALA A 294 -17.03 -0.21 -6.39
CA ALA A 294 -17.39 0.67 -5.29
C ALA A 294 -17.85 2.05 -5.78
N ILE A 295 -17.07 2.69 -6.66
CA ILE A 295 -17.40 3.96 -7.34
C ILE A 295 -18.76 3.85 -8.02
N ARG A 296 -18.95 2.82 -8.84
CA ARG A 296 -20.18 2.60 -9.60
C ARG A 296 -21.38 2.39 -8.70
N ARG A 297 -21.22 1.58 -7.65
CA ARG A 297 -22.29 1.33 -6.68
C ARG A 297 -22.69 2.64 -6.02
N ARG A 298 -21.71 3.40 -5.50
CA ARG A 298 -21.95 4.68 -4.85
C ARG A 298 -22.57 5.73 -5.78
N GLY A 299 -22.18 5.77 -7.04
CA GLY A 299 -22.77 6.68 -8.03
C GLY A 299 -24.23 6.38 -8.29
N VAL A 300 -24.58 5.12 -8.55
CA VAL A 300 -25.98 4.75 -8.84
C VAL A 300 -26.89 4.91 -7.61
N THR A 301 -26.44 4.57 -6.40
CA THR A 301 -27.22 4.81 -5.16
C THR A 301 -27.45 6.29 -4.90
N THR A 302 -26.45 7.14 -5.14
CA THR A 302 -26.55 8.60 -5.02
C THR A 302 -27.54 9.15 -6.05
N CYS A 303 -27.41 8.74 -7.30
CA CYS A 303 -28.32 9.12 -8.38
C CYS A 303 -29.76 8.68 -8.07
N LEU A 304 -29.97 7.46 -7.56
CA LEU A 304 -31.28 6.96 -7.16
C LEU A 304 -31.92 7.82 -6.06
N GLY A 305 -31.14 8.20 -5.03
CA GLY A 305 -31.61 9.09 -3.97
C GLY A 305 -32.04 10.46 -4.51
N ALA A 306 -31.23 11.04 -5.39
CA ALA A 306 -31.49 12.32 -6.04
C ALA A 306 -32.74 12.30 -6.93
N VAL A 307 -32.84 11.32 -7.83
CA VAL A 307 -33.98 11.12 -8.73
C VAL A 307 -35.26 10.89 -7.93
N THR A 308 -35.21 10.04 -6.90
CA THR A 308 -36.38 9.74 -6.06
C THR A 308 -36.86 11.00 -5.35
N ALA A 309 -35.96 11.76 -4.73
CA ALA A 309 -36.32 13.01 -4.07
C ALA A 309 -36.90 14.04 -5.05
N TYR A 310 -36.32 14.15 -6.25
CA TYR A 310 -36.81 15.04 -7.31
C TYR A 310 -38.21 14.65 -7.80
N LEU A 311 -38.43 13.36 -8.07
CA LEU A 311 -39.72 12.85 -8.53
C LEU A 311 -40.81 13.00 -7.47
N ILE A 312 -40.52 12.68 -6.20
CA ILE A 312 -41.47 12.94 -5.10
C ILE A 312 -41.78 14.44 -5.03
N GLY A 313 -40.78 15.30 -5.19
CA GLY A 313 -40.95 16.75 -5.22
C GLY A 313 -41.85 17.24 -6.37
N ARG A 314 -41.73 16.64 -7.56
CA ARG A 314 -42.59 16.95 -8.72
C ARG A 314 -44.01 16.37 -8.61
N LEU A 315 -44.16 15.21 -7.98
CA LEU A 315 -45.46 14.54 -7.81
C LEU A 315 -46.28 15.09 -6.65
N THR A 316 -45.66 15.85 -5.75
CA THR A 316 -46.34 16.49 -4.62
C THR A 316 -46.58 17.98 -4.89
N PRO A 317 -47.71 18.56 -4.43
CA PRO A 317 -48.02 19.96 -4.71
C PRO A 317 -46.91 20.92 -4.29
N GLY A 318 -46.45 21.77 -5.21
CA GLY A 318 -45.45 22.81 -4.94
C GLY A 318 -44.75 23.33 -6.19
N THR A 319 -43.70 24.12 -6.00
CA THR A 319 -42.94 24.74 -7.08
C THR A 319 -41.83 23.84 -7.60
N GLU A 320 -41.38 24.08 -8.83
CA GLU A 320 -40.19 23.39 -9.37
C GLU A 320 -38.96 23.63 -8.50
N ARG A 321 -38.78 24.85 -7.97
CA ARG A 321 -37.70 25.21 -7.04
C ARG A 321 -37.71 24.39 -5.75
N ARG A 322 -38.89 23.97 -5.29
CA ARG A 322 -39.02 23.03 -4.17
C ARG A 322 -38.54 21.64 -4.55
N ALA A 323 -38.90 21.14 -5.74
CA ALA A 323 -38.43 19.84 -6.22
C ALA A 323 -36.90 19.79 -6.41
N THR A 324 -36.29 20.87 -6.90
CA THR A 324 -34.82 20.96 -7.01
C THR A 324 -34.14 21.05 -5.65
N THR A 325 -34.74 21.74 -4.67
CA THR A 325 -34.26 21.75 -3.29
C THR A 325 -34.36 20.36 -2.63
N MET A 326 -35.46 19.64 -2.88
CA MET A 326 -35.60 18.26 -2.42
C MET A 326 -34.55 17.35 -3.04
N ALA A 327 -34.25 17.51 -4.34
CA ALA A 327 -33.20 16.77 -5.02
C ALA A 327 -31.81 17.03 -4.41
N LEU A 328 -31.47 18.29 -4.13
CA LEU A 328 -30.25 18.68 -3.43
C LEU A 328 -30.12 17.98 -2.07
N CYS A 329 -31.17 18.03 -1.25
CA CYS A 329 -31.17 17.33 0.04
C CYS A 329 -31.11 15.81 -0.12
N GLY A 330 -31.70 15.26 -1.19
CA GLY A 330 -31.62 13.85 -1.55
C GLY A 330 -30.21 13.41 -1.92
N VAL A 331 -29.49 14.20 -2.73
CA VAL A 331 -28.08 13.94 -3.09
C VAL A 331 -27.21 13.95 -1.83
N VAL A 332 -27.21 15.06 -1.09
CA VAL A 332 -26.35 15.22 0.10
C VAL A 332 -26.69 14.17 1.14
N GLY A 333 -27.98 13.96 1.43
CA GLY A 333 -28.42 12.96 2.40
C GLY A 333 -28.04 11.53 2.00
N ALA A 334 -28.21 11.16 0.71
CA ALA A 334 -27.77 9.86 0.21
C ALA A 334 -26.26 9.68 0.34
N GLN A 335 -25.45 10.69 0.02
CA GLN A 335 -24.00 10.61 0.16
C GLN A 335 -23.57 10.50 1.64
N LEU A 336 -24.15 11.30 2.54
CA LEU A 336 -23.82 11.27 3.97
C LEU A 336 -24.20 9.93 4.61
N VAL A 337 -25.39 9.38 4.32
CA VAL A 337 -25.80 8.06 4.84
C VAL A 337 -24.89 6.94 4.32
N GLN A 338 -24.45 7.02 3.06
CA GLN A 338 -23.49 6.06 2.52
C GLN A 338 -22.12 6.17 3.21
N THR A 339 -21.64 7.38 3.49
CA THR A 339 -20.41 7.60 4.26
C THR A 339 -20.51 7.03 5.68
N LEU A 340 -21.62 7.29 6.37
CA LEU A 340 -21.89 6.77 7.72
C LEU A 340 -21.99 5.24 7.75
N SER A 341 -22.66 4.65 6.75
CA SER A 341 -22.83 3.20 6.66
C SER A 341 -21.51 2.47 6.43
N GLY A 342 -20.54 3.12 5.75
CA GLY A 342 -19.21 2.57 5.49
C GLY A 342 -18.26 2.64 6.68
N ARG A 343 -18.43 3.61 7.59
CA ARG A 343 -17.57 3.84 8.77
C ARG A 343 -18.39 4.02 10.05
N ARG A 344 -19.31 3.09 10.30
CA ARG A 344 -20.31 3.15 11.38
C ARG A 344 -19.72 3.27 12.80
N HIS A 345 -18.45 2.93 12.98
CA HIS A 345 -17.77 2.94 14.29
C HIS A 345 -16.88 4.19 14.50
N SER A 346 -16.73 5.05 13.49
CA SER A 346 -15.93 6.27 13.61
C SER A 346 -16.77 7.44 14.10
N THR A 347 -16.51 7.88 15.32
CA THR A 347 -17.13 9.08 15.91
C THR A 347 -16.87 10.33 15.06
N LEU A 348 -15.68 10.45 14.47
CA LEU A 348 -15.30 11.58 13.61
C LEU A 348 -16.14 11.65 12.33
N VAL A 349 -16.43 10.49 11.72
CA VAL A 349 -17.31 10.42 10.54
C VAL A 349 -18.75 10.78 10.92
N TRP A 350 -19.22 10.34 12.08
CA TRP A 350 -20.55 10.72 12.59
C TRP A 350 -20.68 12.22 12.83
N THR A 351 -19.73 12.84 13.53
CA THR A 351 -19.80 14.26 13.86
C THR A 351 -19.74 15.13 12.60
N THR A 352 -18.86 14.80 11.65
CA THR A 352 -18.74 15.54 10.39
C THR A 352 -19.97 15.34 9.49
N ALA A 353 -20.50 14.13 9.37
CA ALA A 353 -21.68 13.88 8.55
C ALA A 353 -22.95 14.53 9.12
N LEU A 354 -23.18 14.41 10.44
CA LEU A 354 -24.31 15.07 11.11
C LEU A 354 -24.15 16.60 11.10
N GLY A 355 -22.94 17.10 11.27
CA GLY A 355 -22.62 18.52 11.13
C GLY A 355 -22.97 19.04 9.73
N SER A 356 -22.53 18.36 8.67
CA SER A 356 -22.89 18.72 7.28
C SER A 356 -24.40 18.66 7.03
N ALA A 357 -25.11 17.66 7.57
CA ALA A 357 -26.56 17.56 7.47
C ALA A 357 -27.28 18.72 8.18
N ALA A 358 -26.82 19.09 9.39
CA ALA A 358 -27.35 20.20 10.14
C ALA A 358 -27.12 21.54 9.43
N VAL A 359 -25.93 21.75 8.86
CA VAL A 359 -25.60 22.93 8.05
C VAL A 359 -26.50 23.01 6.82
N LEU A 360 -26.72 21.90 6.11
CA LEU A 360 -27.64 21.87 4.97
C LEU A 360 -29.06 22.26 5.39
N ALA A 361 -29.56 21.66 6.46
CA ALA A 361 -30.90 21.93 6.95
C ALA A 361 -31.05 23.40 7.36
N ALA A 362 -30.08 23.95 8.09
CA ALA A 362 -30.07 25.37 8.46
C ALA A 362 -30.05 26.29 7.23
N LEU A 363 -29.22 25.99 6.24
CA LEU A 363 -29.11 26.76 4.99
C LEU A 363 -30.41 26.77 4.19
N VAL A 364 -31.05 25.60 4.06
CA VAL A 364 -32.33 25.44 3.34
C VAL A 364 -33.48 26.11 4.08
N GLN A 365 -33.52 26.02 5.41
CA GLN A 365 -34.61 26.58 6.20
C GLN A 365 -34.48 28.08 6.46
N THR A 366 -33.27 28.66 6.38
CA THR A 366 -33.05 30.10 6.61
C THR A 366 -33.42 30.91 5.36
N PRO A 367 -34.46 31.75 5.41
CA PRO A 367 -34.81 32.63 4.30
C PRO A 367 -33.67 33.61 3.99
N GLY A 368 -33.52 34.02 2.73
CA GLY A 368 -32.35 34.80 2.28
C GLY A 368 -31.18 33.91 1.88
N VAL A 369 -30.64 33.10 2.80
CA VAL A 369 -29.55 32.15 2.50
C VAL A 369 -30.04 31.08 1.51
N SER A 370 -31.19 30.47 1.79
CA SER A 370 -31.83 29.52 0.87
C SER A 370 -32.01 30.12 -0.53
N HIS A 371 -32.48 31.37 -0.63
CA HIS A 371 -32.68 32.02 -1.92
C HIS A 371 -31.36 32.32 -2.65
N PHE A 372 -30.31 32.69 -1.92
CA PHE A 372 -28.96 32.87 -2.44
C PHE A 372 -28.38 31.57 -3.03
N PHE A 373 -28.81 30.39 -2.59
CA PHE A 373 -28.40 29.12 -3.22
C PHE A 373 -29.42 28.57 -4.22
N GLY A 374 -30.45 29.33 -4.59
CA GLY A 374 -31.49 28.83 -5.49
C GLY A 374 -32.50 27.88 -4.82
N CYS A 375 -32.44 27.70 -3.50
CA CYS A 375 -33.29 26.81 -2.72
C CYS A 375 -34.56 27.51 -2.19
N THR A 376 -35.49 26.71 -1.66
CA THR A 376 -36.66 27.17 -0.91
C THR A 376 -36.83 26.39 0.39
N PRO A 377 -37.27 27.02 1.50
CA PRO A 377 -37.58 26.31 2.73
C PRO A 377 -38.55 25.15 2.50
N LEU A 378 -38.24 24.01 3.10
CA LEU A 378 -38.99 22.77 2.95
C LEU A 378 -39.95 22.61 4.13
N GLY A 379 -41.22 22.36 3.82
CA GLY A 379 -42.23 21.98 4.80
C GLY A 379 -42.13 20.49 5.20
N PRO A 380 -42.92 20.04 6.19
CA PRO A 380 -42.86 18.67 6.71
C PRO A 380 -43.07 17.59 5.65
N VAL A 381 -44.00 17.81 4.71
CA VAL A 381 -44.25 16.87 3.60
C VAL A 381 -43.02 16.73 2.71
N ALA A 382 -42.35 17.83 2.38
CA ALA A 382 -41.16 17.80 1.55
C ALA A 382 -39.99 17.11 2.27
N TRP A 383 -39.78 17.42 3.56
CA TRP A 383 -38.77 16.72 4.38
C TRP A 383 -39.05 15.23 4.51
N SER A 384 -40.31 14.81 4.65
CA SER A 384 -40.68 13.39 4.69
C SER A 384 -40.37 12.69 3.36
N GLY A 385 -40.59 13.37 2.22
CA GLY A 385 -40.23 12.85 0.90
C GLY A 385 -38.72 12.70 0.72
N VAL A 386 -37.95 13.68 1.18
CA VAL A 386 -36.47 13.62 1.20
C VAL A 386 -35.99 12.46 2.07
N ALA A 387 -36.53 12.32 3.29
CA ALA A 387 -36.19 11.23 4.19
C ALA A 387 -36.49 9.86 3.58
N ALA A 388 -37.65 9.71 2.91
CA ALA A 388 -38.01 8.48 2.20
C ALA A 388 -37.03 8.17 1.05
N ALA A 389 -36.61 9.18 0.29
CA ALA A 389 -35.63 9.01 -0.77
C ALA A 389 -34.24 8.60 -0.24
N ILE A 390 -33.79 9.22 0.86
CA ILE A 390 -32.54 8.85 1.53
C ILE A 390 -32.62 7.41 2.07
N ALA A 391 -33.73 7.04 2.70
CA ALA A 391 -33.95 5.68 3.19
C ALA A 391 -33.92 4.67 2.03
N LEU A 392 -34.60 4.95 0.92
CA LEU A 392 -34.57 4.09 -0.26
C LEU A 392 -33.15 3.92 -0.82
N SER A 393 -32.39 5.02 -0.91
CA SER A 393 -30.97 4.99 -1.32
C SER A 393 -30.12 4.15 -0.38
N ALA A 394 -30.36 4.25 0.94
CA ALA A 394 -29.67 3.45 1.95
C ALA A 394 -30.01 1.95 1.89
N LEU A 395 -31.23 1.61 1.45
CA LEU A 395 -31.66 0.23 1.24
C LEU A 395 -31.25 -0.36 -0.12
N ALA A 396 -30.97 0.48 -1.12
CA ALA A 396 -30.55 0.05 -2.46
C ALA A 396 -29.43 -1.02 -2.46
N PRO A 397 -28.37 -0.92 -1.65
CA PRO A 397 -27.31 -1.93 -1.62
C PRO A 397 -27.76 -3.31 -1.09
N ARG A 398 -28.85 -3.37 -0.30
CA ARG A 398 -29.48 -4.62 0.14
C ARG A 398 -30.46 -5.13 -0.92
N LEU A 399 -31.17 -4.23 -1.58
CA LEU A 399 -32.10 -4.54 -2.67
C LEU A 399 -31.39 -5.12 -3.89
N GLU A 400 -30.14 -4.73 -4.17
CA GLU A 400 -29.28 -5.35 -5.21
C GLU A 400 -29.11 -6.87 -5.05
N ARG A 401 -29.34 -7.43 -3.86
CA ARG A 401 -29.30 -8.87 -3.66
C ARG A 401 -30.46 -9.57 -4.36
N LEU A 402 -31.58 -8.89 -4.58
CA LEU A 402 -32.73 -9.36 -5.34
C LEU A 402 -32.40 -9.40 -6.84
N ALA A 403 -32.64 -10.55 -7.47
CA ALA A 403 -32.36 -10.80 -8.89
C ALA A 403 -32.88 -9.69 -9.85
N PRO A 404 -34.12 -9.17 -9.73
CA PRO A 404 -34.61 -8.14 -10.66
C PRO A 404 -33.89 -6.79 -10.49
N VAL A 405 -33.55 -6.41 -9.26
CA VAL A 405 -32.82 -5.16 -8.97
C VAL A 405 -31.38 -5.26 -9.46
N ARG A 406 -30.77 -6.44 -9.31
CA ARG A 406 -29.42 -6.72 -9.83
C ARG A 406 -29.35 -6.59 -11.36
N ALA A 407 -30.37 -7.08 -12.06
CA ALA A 407 -30.48 -6.95 -13.51
C ALA A 407 -30.60 -5.48 -13.94
N LEU A 408 -31.43 -4.69 -13.25
CA LEU A 408 -31.57 -3.25 -13.51
C LEU A 408 -30.25 -2.49 -13.28
N TYR A 409 -29.55 -2.78 -12.18
CA TYR A 409 -28.22 -2.22 -11.89
C TYR A 409 -27.18 -2.62 -12.93
N ALA A 410 -27.20 -3.87 -13.38
CA ALA A 410 -26.33 -4.39 -14.42
C ALA A 410 -26.62 -3.73 -15.79
N VAL A 411 -27.86 -3.36 -16.07
CA VAL A 411 -28.22 -2.61 -17.28
C VAL A 411 -27.78 -1.15 -17.16
N ALA A 412 -28.07 -0.47 -16.05
CA ALA A 412 -27.65 0.91 -15.81
C ALA A 412 -26.12 1.06 -15.86
N SER A 413 -25.40 0.13 -15.24
CA SER A 413 -23.93 0.09 -15.28
C SER A 413 -23.35 -0.16 -16.66
N ARG A 414 -23.90 -1.09 -17.44
CA ARG A 414 -23.47 -1.35 -18.82
C ARG A 414 -23.78 -0.18 -19.76
N GLY A 415 -24.90 0.50 -19.53
CA GLY A 415 -25.27 1.72 -20.24
C GLY A 415 -24.24 2.83 -20.03
N ALA A 416 -23.78 3.05 -18.79
CA ALA A 416 -22.75 4.04 -18.47
C ALA A 416 -21.41 3.76 -19.16
N VAL A 417 -20.96 2.51 -19.21
CA VAL A 417 -19.70 2.11 -19.88
C VAL A 417 -19.79 2.34 -21.39
N ARG A 418 -20.89 1.90 -22.02
CA ARG A 418 -21.10 2.10 -23.46
C ARG A 418 -21.14 3.58 -23.83
N LEU A 419 -21.76 4.41 -22.99
CA LEU A 419 -21.77 5.87 -23.22
C LEU A 419 -20.35 6.45 -23.21
N GLY A 420 -19.47 5.95 -22.34
CA GLY A 420 -18.05 6.32 -22.32
C GLY A 420 -17.32 5.94 -23.60
N GLU A 421 -17.48 4.69 -24.07
CA GLU A 421 -16.91 4.22 -25.34
C GLU A 421 -17.41 5.02 -26.55
N TYR A 422 -18.71 5.37 -26.57
CA TYR A 422 -19.28 6.22 -27.61
C TYR A 422 -18.72 7.64 -27.59
N VAL A 423 -18.55 8.25 -26.41
CA VAL A 423 -17.94 9.58 -26.27
C VAL A 423 -16.49 9.57 -26.70
N GLU A 424 -15.75 8.51 -26.40
CA GLU A 424 -14.35 8.35 -26.80
C GLU A 424 -14.21 8.16 -28.32
N GLN A 425 -15.08 7.35 -28.93
CA GLN A 425 -15.21 7.24 -30.39
C GLN A 425 -15.59 8.58 -31.04
N LEU A 426 -16.52 9.33 -30.45
CA LEU A 426 -16.93 10.65 -30.96
C LEU A 426 -15.78 11.67 -30.88
N ARG A 427 -15.01 11.63 -29.78
CA ARG A 427 -13.84 12.48 -29.57
C ARG A 427 -12.73 12.15 -30.57
N HIS A 428 -12.51 10.86 -30.84
CA HIS A 428 -11.56 10.40 -31.84
C HIS A 428 -11.96 10.83 -33.26
N LEU A 429 -13.26 10.77 -33.58
CA LEU A 429 -13.82 11.27 -34.85
C LEU A 429 -13.66 12.78 -34.98
N LEU A 430 -13.97 13.55 -33.93
CA LEU A 430 -13.82 15.01 -33.91
C LEU A 430 -12.36 15.46 -34.02
N HIS A 431 -11.41 14.75 -33.39
CA HIS A 431 -9.99 15.06 -33.48
C HIS A 431 -9.39 14.62 -34.82
N SER A 432 -9.90 13.56 -35.44
CA SER A 432 -9.51 13.18 -36.81
C SER A 432 -10.11 14.07 -37.89
N GLY A 433 -11.14 14.86 -37.56
CA GLY A 433 -11.89 15.71 -38.50
C GLY A 433 -11.46 17.18 -38.55
N VAL A 434 -10.67 17.67 -37.59
CA VAL A 434 -10.23 19.08 -37.54
C VAL A 434 -8.72 19.17 -37.81
N ALA A 435 -8.42 19.70 -39.01
CA ALA A 435 -7.14 20.19 -39.55
C ALA A 435 -6.22 19.18 -40.30
N ARG A 436 -6.28 19.24 -41.63
CA ARG A 436 -5.08 19.56 -42.42
C ARG A 436 -5.23 21.00 -42.93
N PRO A 437 -4.32 21.93 -42.59
CA PRO A 437 -4.24 23.18 -43.32
C PRO A 437 -3.73 22.87 -44.73
N VAL A 438 -4.46 23.32 -45.74
CA VAL A 438 -4.00 23.31 -47.13
C VAL A 438 -2.86 24.32 -47.21
N ALA A 439 -1.64 23.83 -47.40
CA ALA A 439 -0.48 24.65 -47.70
C ALA A 439 -0.70 25.34 -49.05
N ALA A 440 -0.50 26.66 -49.09
CA ALA A 440 -0.28 27.44 -50.31
C ALA A 440 1.09 28.10 -50.19
#